data_AF-A0A9D8HJ93-F1
#
_entry.id   AF-A0A9D8HJ93-F1
#
_cell.length_a   1.000
_cell.length_b   1.000
_cell.length_c   1.000
_cell.angle_alpha   90.00
_cell.angle_beta   90.00
_cell.angle_gamma   90.00
#
_symmetry.space_group_name_H-M   'P 1'
#
loop_
_entity.id
_entity.type
_entity.pdbx_description
1 polymer ?
#
loop_
_entity_poly.entity_id
_entity_poly.type
_entity_poly.pdbx_seq_one_letter_code
_entity_poly.pdbx_strand_id
1 'polypeptide(L)'
;MNQNNPAEQLRTIRKSKGWSLQDVEHYSNGKWKAVVVGSYERSDRAISLKKAIALMEFYQVPITELFPAASPRITQRSISLNLVKIKATSTPQANAIDRFASLLSNRRKDWNGSILTIRENDLAFLALMLNLSESAALDYLTESQLLTV
;
A
#
# COMPACT_ATOMS: atom_id res chain seq x y z
N MET A 1 -2.19 11.30 -17.50
CA MET A 1 -0.95 10.49 -17.39
C MET A 1 -1.33 9.13 -16.82
N ASN A 2 -1.09 8.06 -17.57
CA ASN A 2 -1.41 6.70 -17.12
C ASN A 2 -0.50 6.35 -15.93
N GLN A 3 -1.08 6.28 -14.73
CA GLN A 3 -0.35 5.97 -13.49
C GLN A 3 0.21 4.53 -13.44
N ASN A 4 -0.02 3.71 -14.47
CA ASN A 4 0.28 2.28 -14.51
C ASN A 4 1.00 1.89 -15.81
N ASN A 5 2.17 2.47 -16.11
CA ASN A 5 2.95 2.10 -17.29
C ASN A 5 4.13 1.18 -16.91
N PRO A 6 4.08 -0.13 -17.22
CA PRO A 6 5.15 -1.09 -16.90
C PRO A 6 6.52 -0.70 -17.48
N ALA A 7 6.54 -0.10 -18.68
CA ALA A 7 7.78 0.30 -19.33
C ALA A 7 8.49 1.43 -18.56
N GLU A 8 7.74 2.45 -18.14
CA GLU A 8 8.29 3.51 -17.28
C GLU A 8 8.68 2.97 -15.92
N GLN A 9 7.92 2.02 -15.37
CA GLN A 9 8.24 1.43 -14.08
C GLN A 9 9.54 0.60 -14.11
N LEU A 10 9.83 -0.13 -15.20
CA LEU A 10 11.14 -0.77 -15.39
C LEU A 10 12.29 0.25 -15.31
N ARG A 11 12.11 1.42 -15.92
CA ARG A 11 13.10 2.50 -15.86
C ARG A 11 13.26 3.03 -14.43
N THR A 12 12.16 3.23 -13.72
CA THR A 12 12.17 3.68 -12.32
C THR A 12 12.92 2.69 -11.44
N ILE A 13 12.64 1.39 -11.56
CA ILE A 13 13.29 0.32 -10.80
C ILE A 13 14.80 0.26 -11.11
N ARG A 14 15.19 0.37 -12.38
CA ARG A 14 16.61 0.40 -12.74
C ARG A 14 17.31 1.62 -12.14
N LYS A 15 16.70 2.81 -12.24
CA LYS A 15 17.26 4.05 -11.71
C LYS A 15 17.33 4.09 -10.19
N SER A 16 16.39 3.46 -9.46
CA SER A 16 16.44 3.40 -8.00
C SER A 16 17.63 2.59 -7.48
N LYS A 17 18.19 1.71 -8.31
CA LYS A 17 19.47 1.02 -8.05
C LYS A 17 20.72 1.84 -8.40
N GLY A 18 20.56 3.03 -8.96
CA GLY A 18 21.66 3.84 -9.47
C GLY A 18 22.29 3.31 -10.76
N TRP A 19 21.66 2.38 -11.46
CA TRP A 19 22.23 1.75 -12.65
C TRP A 19 21.86 2.46 -13.95
N SER A 20 22.84 2.70 -14.81
CA SER A 20 22.65 3.02 -16.22
C SER A 20 22.20 1.79 -17.03
N LEU A 21 21.84 1.98 -18.31
CA LEU A 21 21.56 0.83 -19.19
C LEU A 21 22.83 0.00 -19.45
N GLN A 22 24.00 0.64 -19.50
CA GLN A 22 25.28 -0.06 -19.61
C GLN A 22 25.58 -0.90 -18.36
N ASP A 23 25.27 -0.40 -17.17
CA ASP A 23 25.47 -1.13 -15.92
C ASP A 23 24.62 -2.41 -15.87
N VAL A 24 23.39 -2.35 -16.38
CA VAL A 24 22.52 -3.53 -16.51
C VAL A 24 23.17 -4.60 -17.39
N GLU A 25 23.77 -4.20 -18.51
CA GLU A 25 24.49 -5.12 -19.38
C GLU A 25 25.74 -5.68 -18.69
N HIS A 26 26.50 -4.84 -18.01
CA HIS A 26 27.70 -5.22 -17.30
C HIS A 26 27.41 -6.21 -16.16
N TYR A 27 26.53 -5.87 -15.22
CA TYR A 27 26.20 -6.69 -14.06
C TYR A 27 25.43 -7.96 -14.42
N SER A 28 24.75 -7.99 -15.57
CA SER A 28 24.11 -9.21 -16.09
C SER A 28 25.04 -10.10 -16.92
N ASN A 29 26.33 -9.74 -17.03
CA ASN A 29 27.32 -10.41 -17.88
C ASN A 29 26.82 -10.57 -19.32
N GLY A 30 26.23 -9.51 -19.88
CA GLY A 30 25.73 -9.47 -21.25
C GLY A 30 24.38 -10.16 -21.49
N LYS A 31 23.78 -10.82 -20.47
CA LYS A 31 22.45 -11.43 -20.58
C LYS A 31 21.38 -10.41 -20.94
N TRP A 32 21.46 -9.21 -20.37
CA TRP A 32 20.55 -8.10 -20.64
C TRP A 32 21.26 -6.98 -21.41
N LYS A 33 21.13 -6.98 -22.74
CA LYS A 33 21.72 -5.93 -23.59
C LYS A 33 21.11 -4.56 -23.31
N ALA A 34 21.95 -3.54 -23.16
CA ALA A 34 21.56 -2.16 -22.83
C ALA A 34 20.51 -1.62 -23.82
N VAL A 35 20.73 -1.84 -25.13
CA VAL A 35 19.81 -1.43 -26.20
C VAL A 35 18.45 -2.11 -26.07
N VAL A 36 18.44 -3.40 -25.69
CA VAL A 36 17.20 -4.19 -25.56
C VAL A 36 16.40 -3.71 -24.36
N VAL A 37 17.03 -3.54 -23.19
CA VAL A 37 16.35 -3.00 -22.00
C VAL A 37 15.85 -1.58 -22.27
N GLY A 38 16.64 -0.75 -22.94
CA GLY A 38 16.22 0.60 -23.34
C GLY A 38 14.98 0.61 -24.24
N SER A 39 14.84 -0.36 -25.16
CA SER A 39 13.65 -0.51 -25.99
C SER A 39 12.41 -0.93 -25.18
N TYR A 40 12.58 -1.75 -24.14
CA TYR A 40 11.49 -2.12 -23.24
C TYR A 40 11.01 -0.91 -22.43
N GLU A 41 11.94 -0.11 -21.89
CA GLU A 41 11.61 1.06 -21.08
C GLU A 41 10.93 2.20 -21.84
N ARG A 42 11.11 2.26 -23.17
CA ARG A 42 10.44 3.24 -24.04
C ARG A 42 9.17 2.71 -24.69
N SER A 43 8.81 1.46 -24.44
CA SER A 43 7.72 0.76 -25.12
C SER A 43 7.91 0.61 -26.64
N ASP A 44 9.13 0.83 -27.17
CA ASP A 44 9.45 0.60 -28.59
C ASP A 44 9.34 -0.90 -28.94
N ARG A 45 9.56 -1.75 -27.94
CA ARG A 45 9.46 -3.20 -28.05
C ARG A 45 8.65 -3.74 -26.87
N ALA A 46 7.68 -4.61 -27.17
CA ALA A 46 6.97 -5.35 -26.13
C ALA A 46 7.90 -6.35 -25.44
N ILE A 47 7.83 -6.43 -24.10
CA ILE A 47 8.49 -7.45 -23.29
C ILE A 47 7.51 -8.58 -23.00
N SER A 48 7.95 -9.84 -23.14
CA SER A 48 7.13 -10.99 -22.74
C SER A 48 7.11 -11.12 -21.21
N LEU A 49 6.04 -11.69 -20.66
CA LEU A 49 5.92 -11.93 -19.21
C LEU A 49 7.12 -12.70 -18.65
N LYS A 50 7.56 -13.76 -19.34
CA LYS A 50 8.74 -14.56 -18.96
C LYS A 50 10.02 -13.70 -18.85
N LYS A 51 10.23 -12.78 -19.80
CA LYS A 51 11.40 -11.88 -19.77
C LYS A 51 11.26 -10.82 -18.68
N ALA A 52 10.06 -10.30 -18.46
CA ALA A 52 9.79 -9.34 -17.40
C ALA A 52 10.11 -9.97 -16.03
N ILE A 53 9.63 -11.18 -15.76
CA ILE A 53 9.94 -11.92 -14.51
C ILE A 53 11.46 -12.09 -14.36
N ALA A 54 12.15 -12.60 -15.39
CA ALA A 54 13.59 -12.83 -15.32
C ALA A 54 14.41 -11.53 -15.13
N LEU A 55 13.94 -10.40 -15.66
CA LEU A 55 14.58 -9.09 -15.49
C LEU A 55 14.34 -8.54 -14.09
N MET A 56 13.13 -8.73 -13.55
CA MET A 56 12.77 -8.34 -12.18
C MET A 56 13.51 -9.18 -11.13
N GLU A 57 13.66 -10.48 -11.37
CA GLU A 57 14.53 -11.36 -10.57
C GLU A 57 15.99 -10.90 -10.59
N PHE A 58 16.50 -10.52 -11.76
CA PHE A 58 17.85 -9.93 -11.88
C PHE A 58 17.97 -8.63 -11.07
N TYR A 59 16.92 -7.80 -11.07
CA TYR A 59 16.85 -6.64 -10.20
C TYR A 59 16.54 -6.98 -8.73
N GLN A 60 16.29 -8.25 -8.36
CA GLN A 60 15.86 -8.62 -7.02
C GLN A 60 14.64 -7.82 -6.54
N VAL A 61 13.72 -7.52 -7.47
CA VAL A 61 12.47 -6.82 -7.20
C VAL A 61 11.31 -7.77 -7.55
N PRO A 62 10.29 -7.91 -6.70
CA PRO A 62 9.11 -8.72 -7.02
C PRO A 62 8.42 -8.24 -8.31
N ILE A 63 7.95 -9.16 -9.16
CA ILE A 63 7.26 -8.80 -10.42
C ILE A 63 6.01 -7.92 -10.18
N THR A 64 5.41 -7.98 -9.00
CA THR A 64 4.29 -7.12 -8.58
C THR A 64 4.63 -5.63 -8.60
N GLU A 65 5.88 -5.25 -8.32
CA GLU A 65 6.34 -3.86 -8.37
C GLU A 65 6.39 -3.27 -9.78
N LEU A 66 6.32 -4.11 -10.81
CA LEU A 66 6.19 -3.66 -12.19
C LEU A 66 4.78 -3.09 -12.47
N PHE A 67 3.81 -3.52 -11.66
CA PHE A 67 2.44 -3.06 -11.66
C PHE A 67 2.12 -2.54 -10.25
N PRO A 68 2.81 -1.47 -9.80
CA PRO A 68 2.55 -0.90 -8.49
C PRO A 68 1.07 -0.61 -8.47
N ALA A 69 0.35 -1.28 -7.56
CA ALA A 69 -1.09 -1.47 -7.65
C ALA A 69 -1.74 -0.20 -8.19
N ALA A 70 -2.50 -0.31 -9.28
CA ALA A 70 -3.51 0.70 -9.57
C ALA A 70 -4.22 0.88 -8.23
N SER A 71 -3.96 2.02 -7.57
CA SER A 71 -4.13 2.24 -6.12
C SER A 71 -5.14 1.26 -5.55
N PRO A 72 -4.76 0.31 -4.66
CA PRO A 72 -5.54 -0.88 -4.32
C PRO A 72 -6.99 -0.52 -4.41
N ARG A 73 -7.63 -1.00 -5.49
CA ARG A 73 -8.95 -0.54 -5.94
C ARG A 73 -9.80 -0.50 -4.70
N ILE A 74 -10.02 0.70 -4.16
CA ILE A 74 -10.45 0.90 -2.77
C ILE A 74 -11.55 -0.11 -2.54
N THR A 75 -11.22 -1.20 -1.84
CA THR A 75 -12.23 -2.01 -1.20
C THR A 75 -12.85 -0.95 -0.29
N GLN A 76 -14.03 -0.47 -0.67
CA GLN A 76 -14.80 0.51 0.10
C GLN A 76 -15.30 -0.14 1.39
N ARG A 77 -14.47 -0.98 2.02
CA ARG A 77 -14.66 -1.51 3.35
C ARG A 77 -14.19 -0.42 4.30
N SER A 78 -15.02 0.60 4.40
CA SER A 78 -14.94 1.56 5.47
C SER A 78 -15.70 1.00 6.66
N ILE A 79 -15.15 1.17 7.85
CA ILE A 79 -15.83 0.85 9.10
C ILE A 79 -16.19 2.14 9.82
N SER A 80 -17.37 2.19 10.40
CA SER A 80 -17.85 3.35 11.15
C SER A 80 -17.68 3.09 12.64
N LEU A 81 -16.80 3.86 13.28
CA LEU A 81 -16.58 3.80 14.72
C LEU A 81 -17.68 4.59 15.45
N ASN A 82 -18.23 3.99 16.50
CA ASN A 82 -19.15 4.65 17.41
C ASN A 82 -18.35 5.37 18.51
N LEU A 83 -18.08 6.66 18.31
CA LEU A 83 -17.24 7.46 19.21
C LEU A 83 -17.88 7.64 20.60
N VAL A 84 -19.21 7.60 20.68
CA VAL A 84 -19.94 7.70 21.96
C VAL A 84 -19.64 6.47 22.82
N LYS A 85 -19.79 5.27 22.26
CA LYS A 85 -19.49 4.02 22.97
C LYS A 85 -18.01 3.89 23.31
N ILE A 86 -17.12 4.28 22.39
CA ILE A 86 -15.67 4.28 22.63
C ILE A 86 -15.33 5.14 23.86
N LYS A 87 -15.85 6.38 23.94
CA LYS A 87 -15.61 7.28 25.08
C LYS A 87 -16.24 6.78 26.39
N ALA A 88 -17.35 6.05 26.31
CA ALA A 88 -17.99 5.43 27.47
C ALA A 88 -17.25 4.18 27.98
N THR A 89 -16.36 3.60 27.18
CA THR A 89 -15.67 2.34 27.50
C THR A 89 -14.30 2.63 28.13
N SER A 90 -14.14 2.29 29.41
CA SER A 90 -12.90 2.57 30.18
C SER A 90 -11.88 1.43 30.11
N THR A 91 -11.53 0.98 28.89
CA THR A 91 -10.45 -0.02 28.69
C THR A 91 -9.20 0.62 28.07
N PRO A 92 -7.99 0.10 28.32
CA PRO A 92 -6.77 0.59 27.67
C PRO A 92 -6.88 0.65 26.14
N GLN A 93 -7.52 -0.35 25.54
CA GLN A 93 -7.76 -0.48 24.10
C GLN A 93 -8.74 0.61 23.61
N ALA A 94 -9.88 0.80 24.28
CA ALA A 94 -10.83 1.85 23.93
C ALA A 94 -10.22 3.26 24.05
N ASN A 95 -9.41 3.50 25.08
CA ASN A 95 -8.66 4.75 25.24
C ASN A 95 -7.64 4.98 24.10
N ALA A 96 -7.00 3.92 23.61
CA ALA A 96 -6.12 4.02 22.45
C ALA A 96 -6.89 4.36 21.17
N ILE A 97 -8.05 3.74 20.96
CA ILE A 97 -8.94 4.02 19.84
C ILE A 97 -9.47 5.46 19.90
N ASP A 98 -9.86 5.97 21.07
CA ASP A 98 -10.33 7.35 21.24
C ASP A 98 -9.25 8.39 20.89
N ARG A 99 -8.01 8.15 21.32
CA ARG A 99 -6.86 9.00 20.95
C ARG A 99 -6.63 8.99 19.44
N PHE A 100 -6.67 7.81 18.81
CA PHE A 100 -6.53 7.69 17.36
C PHE A 100 -7.64 8.43 16.62
N ALA A 101 -8.90 8.20 17.01
CA ALA A 101 -10.07 8.83 16.42
C ALA A 101 -10.00 10.36 16.53
N SER A 102 -9.62 10.87 17.71
CA SER A 102 -9.46 12.31 17.95
C SER A 102 -8.38 12.92 17.06
N LEU A 103 -7.22 12.26 16.91
CA LEU A 103 -6.15 12.72 16.01
C LEU A 103 -6.62 12.74 14.54
N LEU A 104 -7.35 11.72 14.12
CA LEU A 104 -7.85 11.59 12.75
C LEU A 104 -8.93 12.62 12.44
N SER A 105 -9.91 12.78 13.34
CA SER A 105 -10.96 13.81 13.26
C SER A 105 -10.37 15.22 13.19
N ASN A 106 -9.40 15.54 14.07
CA ASN A 106 -8.73 16.84 14.07
C ASN A 106 -8.03 17.14 12.74
N ARG A 107 -7.31 16.16 12.18
CA ARG A 107 -6.64 16.30 10.86
C ARG A 107 -7.64 16.50 9.73
N ARG A 108 -8.79 15.81 9.78
CA ARG A 108 -9.85 15.91 8.78
C ARG A 108 -10.73 17.16 8.96
N LYS A 109 -10.59 17.86 10.10
CA LYS A 109 -11.55 18.89 10.56
C LYS A 109 -12.98 18.35 10.61
N ASP A 110 -13.11 17.07 10.94
CA ASP A 110 -14.39 16.37 11.09
C ASP A 110 -14.79 16.38 12.58
N TRP A 111 -15.75 17.24 12.91
CA TRP A 111 -16.18 17.53 14.28
C TRP A 111 -17.53 16.92 14.63
N ASN A 112 -18.06 15.99 13.83
CA ASN A 112 -19.35 15.34 14.09
C ASN A 112 -19.37 14.64 15.47
N GLY A 113 -18.22 14.11 15.92
CA GLY A 113 -17.99 13.71 17.31
C GLY A 113 -18.73 12.46 17.81
N SER A 114 -19.68 11.94 17.03
CA SER A 114 -20.52 10.77 17.35
C SER A 114 -20.12 9.51 16.57
N ILE A 115 -19.78 9.67 15.29
CA ILE A 115 -19.39 8.60 14.38
C ILE A 115 -18.14 9.04 13.62
N LEU A 116 -17.20 8.12 13.43
CA LEU A 116 -16.04 8.33 12.56
C LEU A 116 -15.89 7.16 11.59
N THR A 117 -16.09 7.42 10.31
CA THR A 117 -15.84 6.43 9.25
C THR A 117 -14.36 6.42 8.89
N ILE A 118 -13.73 5.26 9.08
CA ILE A 118 -12.31 5.04 8.79
C ILE A 118 -12.14 4.06 7.62
N ARG A 119 -11.06 4.26 6.85
CA ARG A 119 -10.75 3.42 5.68
C ARG A 119 -9.95 2.18 6.11
N GLU A 120 -9.82 1.20 5.23
CA GLU A 120 -9.03 -0.02 5.48
C GLU A 120 -7.57 0.28 5.91
N ASN A 121 -6.91 1.25 5.27
CA ASN A 121 -5.58 1.67 5.72
C ASN A 121 -5.57 2.20 7.16
N ASP A 122 -6.63 2.89 7.58
CA ASP A 122 -6.76 3.37 8.97
C ASP A 122 -6.95 2.20 9.94
N LEU A 123 -7.62 1.11 9.52
CA LEU A 123 -7.75 -0.13 10.30
C LEU A 123 -6.39 -0.80 10.52
N ALA A 124 -5.51 -0.82 9.52
CA ALA A 124 -4.15 -1.35 9.68
C ALA A 124 -3.35 -0.60 10.76
N PHE A 125 -3.44 0.74 10.80
CA PHE A 125 -2.80 1.54 11.85
C PHE A 125 -3.42 1.29 13.22
N LEU A 126 -4.74 1.14 13.28
CA LEU A 126 -5.47 0.85 14.52
C LEU A 126 -5.08 -0.54 15.05
N ALA A 127 -4.98 -1.55 14.19
CA ALA A 127 -4.53 -2.89 14.54
C ALA A 127 -3.10 -2.89 15.11
N LEU A 128 -2.19 -2.16 14.46
CA LEU A 128 -0.83 -1.96 14.95
C LEU A 128 -0.81 -1.30 16.34
N MET A 129 -1.62 -0.26 16.56
CA MET A 129 -1.75 0.40 17.85
C MET A 129 -2.30 -0.49 18.96
N LEU A 130 -3.21 -1.41 18.61
CA LEU A 130 -3.76 -2.39 19.54
C LEU A 130 -2.86 -3.62 19.74
N ASN A 131 -1.75 -3.70 18.99
CA ASN A 131 -0.88 -4.87 18.94
C ASN A 131 -1.64 -6.15 18.52
N LEU A 132 -2.49 -6.03 17.50
CA LEU A 132 -3.33 -7.09 16.95
C LEU A 132 -3.10 -7.23 15.44
N SER A 133 -3.49 -8.38 14.86
CA SER A 133 -3.71 -8.46 13.41
C SER A 133 -4.94 -7.65 13.01
N GLU A 134 -5.05 -7.28 11.73
CA GLU A 134 -6.23 -6.56 11.22
C GLU A 134 -7.54 -7.32 11.44
N SER A 135 -7.51 -8.66 11.27
CA SER A 135 -8.67 -9.51 11.54
C SER A 135 -9.08 -9.46 13.01
N ALA A 136 -8.12 -9.64 13.92
CA ALA A 136 -8.38 -9.64 15.36
C ALA A 136 -8.83 -8.26 15.87
N ALA A 137 -8.33 -7.17 15.28
CA ALA A 137 -8.79 -5.83 15.59
C ALA A 137 -10.24 -5.61 15.14
N LEU A 138 -10.61 -6.11 13.95
CA LEU A 138 -11.98 -6.04 13.45
C LEU A 138 -12.96 -6.86 14.31
N ASP A 139 -12.55 -8.07 14.69
CA ASP A 139 -13.32 -8.93 15.59
C ASP A 139 -13.53 -8.24 16.94
N TYR A 140 -12.45 -7.69 17.54
CA TYR A 140 -12.52 -6.92 18.78
C TYR A 140 -13.51 -5.74 18.70
N LEU A 141 -13.44 -4.94 17.63
CA LEU A 141 -14.34 -3.79 17.43
C LEU A 141 -15.81 -4.23 17.29
N THR A 142 -16.04 -5.37 16.65
CA THR A 142 -17.37 -5.94 16.43
C THR A 142 -17.95 -6.53 17.71
N GLU A 143 -17.20 -7.39 18.40
CA GLU A 143 -17.59 -8.04 19.65
C GLU A 143 -17.82 -7.03 20.78
N SER A 144 -16.97 -6.00 20.85
CA SER A 144 -17.12 -4.89 21.79
C SER A 144 -18.23 -3.91 21.40
N GLN A 145 -18.93 -4.16 20.29
CA GLN A 145 -20.00 -3.32 19.75
C GLN A 145 -19.59 -1.85 19.54
N LEU A 146 -18.33 -1.61 19.20
CA LEU A 146 -17.74 -0.29 18.97
C LEU A 146 -17.93 0.20 17.53
N LEU A 147 -18.48 -0.64 16.66
CA LEU A 147 -18.90 -0.27 15.31
C LEU A 147 -20.35 0.22 15.30
N THR A 148 -20.65 1.14 14.39
CA THR A 148 -22.01 1.49 13.99
C THR A 148 -22.47 0.55 12.89
N VAL A 149 -23.67 -0.02 13.02
CA VAL A 149 -24.34 -0.84 12.00
C VAL A 149 -24.79 0.02 10.82
#